data_AF-A0A645EGN8-F1
#
_entry.id   AF-A0A645EGN8-F1
#
_cell.length_a   1.000
_cell.length_b   1.000
_cell.length_c   1.000
_cell.angle_alpha   90.00
_cell.angle_beta   90.00
_cell.angle_gamma   90.00
#
_symmetry.space_group_name_H-M   'P 1'
#
loop_
_entity.id
_entity.type
_entity.pdbx_description
1 polymer ?
#
loop_
_entity_poly.entity_id
_entity_poly.type
_entity_poly.pdbx_seq_one_letter_code
_entity_poly.pdbx_strand_id
1 'polypeptide(L)'
;MRASTSAGAALFSFLNTVSQGTTAEARKWVDDLRATNPSAEDVVDAIVRELAPPGGSADEESLRDSMDHALSELIRDDPIIDPLGMRVDDIWELMKGYLAIEAGNRLCFDLGPIFENSQLDPRTAVLREKEMRRFLKNEIGAHLDLLRGTVANPSRSQLDGILQDALKMTFEQFEVDL
;
A
#
# COMPACT_ATOMS: atom_id res chain seq x y z
N MET A 1 -10.58 5.09 1.09
CA MET A 1 -10.52 4.20 -0.09
C MET A 1 -10.13 4.93 -1.37
N ARG A 2 -10.90 5.90 -1.87
CA ARG A 2 -10.58 6.60 -3.14
C ARG A 2 -9.19 7.23 -3.19
N ALA A 3 -8.74 7.87 -2.11
CA ALA A 3 -7.41 8.46 -2.03
C ALA A 3 -6.32 7.37 -2.11
N SER A 4 -6.43 6.33 -1.29
CA SER A 4 -5.55 5.15 -1.27
C SER A 4 -5.42 4.46 -2.62
N THR A 5 -6.53 4.26 -3.34
CA THR A 5 -6.51 3.60 -4.66
C THR A 5 -5.96 4.50 -5.76
N SER A 6 -6.09 5.82 -5.61
CA SER A 6 -5.46 6.79 -6.51
C SER A 6 -3.95 6.81 -6.30
N ALA A 7 -3.53 6.85 -5.04
CA ALA A 7 -2.13 6.83 -4.63
C ALA A 7 -1.43 5.51 -4.98
N GLY A 8 -2.09 4.36 -4.82
CA GLY A 8 -1.57 3.06 -5.25
C GLY A 8 -1.36 2.97 -6.76
N ALA A 9 -2.31 3.46 -7.56
CA ALA A 9 -2.15 3.53 -9.02
C ALA A 9 -1.02 4.51 -9.43
N ALA A 10 -0.92 5.65 -8.74
CA ALA A 10 0.14 6.62 -8.97
C ALA A 10 1.53 6.04 -8.61
N LEU A 11 1.65 5.37 -7.47
CA LEU A 11 2.85 4.67 -7.02
C LEU A 11 3.32 3.67 -8.07
N PHE A 12 2.42 2.80 -8.54
CA PHE A 12 2.74 1.80 -9.55
C PHE A 12 3.22 2.46 -10.85
N SER A 13 2.48 3.46 -11.35
CA SER A 13 2.81 4.15 -12.60
C SER A 13 4.14 4.91 -12.51
N PHE A 14 4.40 5.56 -11.37
CA PHE A 14 5.63 6.31 -11.11
C PHE A 14 6.84 5.38 -11.09
N LEU A 15 6.81 4.33 -10.26
CA LEU A 15 7.94 3.40 -10.15
C LEU A 15 8.21 2.66 -11.45
N ASN A 16 7.17 2.31 -12.21
CA ASN A 16 7.36 1.70 -13.52
C ASN A 16 8.01 2.67 -14.52
N THR A 17 7.68 3.96 -14.44
CA THR A 17 8.30 5.02 -15.27
C THR A 17 9.75 5.26 -14.87
N VAL A 18 10.04 5.28 -13.57
CA VAL A 18 11.39 5.44 -12.99
C VAL A 18 12.28 4.25 -13.36
N SER A 19 11.83 3.03 -13.10
CA SER A 19 12.58 1.80 -13.37
C SER A 19 12.93 1.64 -14.85
N GLN A 20 11.99 1.95 -15.74
CA GLN A 20 12.22 1.86 -17.19
C GLN A 20 12.92 3.11 -17.77
N GLY A 21 13.01 4.20 -17.01
CA GLY A 21 13.54 5.47 -17.47
C GLY A 21 12.86 5.98 -18.74
N THR A 22 11.54 5.84 -18.87
CA THR A 22 10.81 6.13 -20.12
C THR A 22 10.72 7.62 -20.43
N THR A 23 10.74 8.49 -19.42
CA THR A 23 10.65 9.95 -19.58
C THR A 23 11.96 10.66 -19.22
N ALA A 24 12.16 11.87 -19.75
CA ALA A 24 13.35 12.65 -19.44
C ALA A 24 13.34 13.14 -17.98
N GLU A 25 12.15 13.45 -17.48
CA GLU A 25 11.89 13.87 -16.11
C GLU A 25 12.24 12.76 -15.12
N ALA A 26 11.83 11.52 -15.38
CA ALA A 26 12.15 10.39 -14.51
C ALA A 26 13.65 10.07 -14.50
N ARG A 27 14.31 10.08 -15.66
CA ARG A 27 15.78 9.91 -15.74
C ARG A 27 16.49 11.00 -14.95
N LYS A 28 16.09 12.26 -15.13
CA LYS A 28 16.66 13.38 -14.39
C LYS A 28 16.44 13.25 -12.87
N TRP A 29 15.25 12.86 -12.44
CA TRP A 29 14.94 12.67 -11.02
C TRP A 29 15.83 11.57 -10.41
N VAL A 30 16.02 10.45 -11.11
CA VAL A 30 16.95 9.38 -10.68
C VAL A 30 18.40 9.87 -10.64
N ASP A 31 18.86 10.58 -11.66
CA ASP A 31 20.23 11.10 -11.74
C ASP A 31 20.51 12.10 -10.62
N ASP A 32 19.58 13.04 -10.39
CA ASP A 32 19.67 14.04 -9.32
C ASP A 32 19.69 13.38 -7.93
N LEU A 33 18.87 12.35 -7.70
CA LEU A 33 18.85 11.60 -6.45
C LEU A 33 20.13 10.77 -6.28
N ARG A 34 20.61 10.06 -7.30
CA ARG A 34 21.86 9.29 -7.21
C ARG A 34 23.08 10.17 -6.98
N ALA A 35 23.07 11.41 -7.46
CA ALA A 35 24.16 12.37 -7.25
C ALA A 35 24.37 12.76 -5.78
N THR A 36 23.38 12.53 -4.90
CA THR A 36 23.52 12.77 -3.44
C THR A 36 24.16 11.62 -2.70
N ASN A 37 24.44 10.48 -3.37
CA ASN A 37 24.85 9.22 -2.75
C ASN A 37 23.89 8.79 -1.61
N PRO A 38 22.60 8.57 -1.95
CA PRO A 38 21.55 8.39 -0.96
C PRO A 38 21.67 7.03 -0.26
N SER A 39 21.23 6.98 0.99
CA SER A 39 20.92 5.72 1.67
C SER A 39 19.61 5.12 1.15
N ALA A 40 19.30 3.89 1.54
CA ALA A 40 18.00 3.27 1.20
C ALA A 40 16.83 4.09 1.77
N GLU A 41 16.97 4.61 2.99
CA GLU A 41 15.98 5.46 3.66
C GLU A 41 15.78 6.78 2.90
N ASP A 42 16.86 7.43 2.46
CA ASP A 42 16.77 8.65 1.63
C ASP A 42 16.01 8.40 0.32
N VAL A 43 16.15 7.20 -0.27
CA VAL A 43 15.42 6.81 -1.48
C VAL A 43 13.94 6.59 -1.18
N VAL A 44 13.60 5.93 -0.07
CA VAL A 44 12.22 5.75 0.38
C VAL A 44 11.55 7.10 0.58
N ASP A 45 12.18 7.99 1.35
CA ASP A 45 11.70 9.35 1.60
C ASP A 45 11.47 10.13 0.29
N ALA A 46 12.38 10.01 -0.67
CA ALA A 46 12.25 10.66 -1.96
C ALA A 46 11.05 10.14 -2.76
N ILE A 47 10.83 8.82 -2.81
CA ILE A 47 9.68 8.19 -3.48
C ILE A 47 8.37 8.64 -2.82
N VAL A 48 8.32 8.55 -1.49
CA VAL A 48 7.15 8.92 -0.69
C VAL A 48 6.80 10.39 -0.91
N ARG A 49 7.79 11.28 -0.93
CA ARG A 49 7.60 12.72 -1.15
C ARG A 49 7.08 13.05 -2.54
N GLU A 50 7.48 12.30 -3.56
CA GLU A 50 7.00 12.48 -4.94
C GLU A 50 5.52 12.12 -5.07
N LEU A 51 5.07 11.09 -4.34
CA LEU A 51 3.72 10.54 -4.45
C LEU A 51 2.71 11.12 -3.45
N ALA A 52 3.20 11.54 -2.28
CA ALA A 52 2.43 12.14 -1.21
C ALA A 52 3.08 13.48 -0.81
N PRO A 53 2.89 14.55 -1.63
CA PRO A 53 3.49 15.84 -1.36
C PRO A 53 3.09 16.39 0.02
N PRO A 54 3.88 17.31 0.60
CA PRO A 54 3.63 17.81 1.95
C PRO A 54 2.22 18.40 2.08
N GLY A 55 1.48 17.86 3.04
CA GLY A 55 0.12 18.21 3.40
C GLY A 55 -0.08 18.01 4.90
N GLY A 56 -1.30 18.10 5.39
CA GLY A 56 -1.59 18.03 6.83
C GLY A 56 -2.89 17.34 7.19
N SER A 57 -3.58 16.73 6.22
CA SER A 57 -4.77 15.94 6.50
C SER A 57 -4.39 14.55 7.01
N ALA A 58 -5.29 13.94 7.79
CA ALA A 58 -5.11 12.57 8.28
C ALA A 58 -5.01 11.56 7.13
N ASP A 59 -5.73 11.80 6.03
CA ASP A 59 -5.64 10.97 4.83
C ASP A 59 -4.24 11.07 4.20
N GLU A 60 -3.69 12.28 4.02
CA GLU A 60 -2.34 12.45 3.48
C GLU A 60 -1.26 11.81 4.36
N GLU A 61 -1.41 11.91 5.69
CA GLU A 61 -0.47 11.29 6.62
C GLU A 61 -0.56 9.75 6.58
N SER A 62 -1.78 9.20 6.54
CA SER A 62 -1.98 7.75 6.38
C SER A 62 -1.34 7.23 5.11
N LEU A 63 -1.52 7.95 4.00
CA LEU A 63 -0.92 7.58 2.72
C LEU A 63 0.62 7.55 2.80
N ARG A 64 1.20 8.56 3.44
CA ARG A 64 2.65 8.68 3.62
C ARG A 64 3.20 7.53 4.45
N ASP A 65 2.61 7.32 5.63
CA ASP A 65 2.99 6.25 6.57
C ASP A 65 2.85 4.87 5.93
N SER A 66 1.74 4.61 5.23
CA SER A 66 1.52 3.33 4.55
C SER A 66 2.51 3.09 3.41
N MET A 67 2.91 4.12 2.65
CA MET A 67 3.91 3.97 1.59
C MET A 67 5.30 3.74 2.16
N ASP A 68 5.69 4.54 3.16
CA ASP A 68 6.97 4.40 3.85
C ASP A 68 7.13 3.00 4.46
N HIS A 69 6.10 2.54 5.18
CA HIS A 69 6.07 1.22 5.76
C HIS A 69 6.15 0.12 4.70
N ALA A 70 5.38 0.22 3.60
CA ALA A 70 5.42 -0.80 2.54
C ALA A 70 6.79 -0.86 1.84
N LEU A 71 7.42 0.28 1.58
CA LEU A 71 8.76 0.35 0.98
C LEU A 71 9.83 -0.19 1.92
N SER A 72 9.77 0.21 3.20
CA SER A 72 10.69 -0.27 4.23
C SER A 72 10.58 -1.78 4.43
N GLU A 73 9.38 -2.34 4.42
CA GLU A 73 9.16 -3.80 4.50
C GLU A 73 9.75 -4.51 3.28
N LEU A 74 9.54 -3.97 2.07
CA LEU A 74 10.11 -4.55 0.84
C LEU A 74 11.64 -4.60 0.89
N ILE A 75 12.29 -3.50 1.31
CA ILE A 75 13.75 -3.42 1.42
C ILE A 75 14.26 -4.32 2.56
N ARG A 76 13.53 -4.40 3.66
CA ARG A 76 13.87 -5.27 4.80
C ARG A 76 13.81 -6.74 4.40
N ASP A 77 12.83 -7.13 3.60
CA ASP A 77 12.63 -8.51 3.14
C ASP A 77 13.58 -8.88 1.98
N ASP A 78 13.96 -7.92 1.13
CA ASP A 78 14.99 -8.06 0.10
C ASP A 78 16.05 -6.93 0.16
N PRO A 79 17.12 -7.08 0.98
CA PRO A 79 18.12 -6.03 1.17
C PRO A 79 18.96 -5.67 -0.05
N ILE A 80 18.90 -6.46 -1.14
CA ILE A 80 19.64 -6.19 -2.38
C ILE A 80 18.79 -5.49 -3.43
N ILE A 81 17.50 -5.24 -3.16
CA ILE A 81 16.62 -4.54 -4.09
C ILE A 81 17.11 -3.12 -4.34
N ASP A 82 17.07 -2.66 -5.59
CA ASP A 82 17.28 -1.26 -5.97
C ASP A 82 15.91 -0.59 -6.13
N PRO A 83 15.46 0.28 -5.19
CA PRO A 83 14.15 0.91 -5.29
C PRO A 83 14.00 1.83 -6.52
N LEU A 84 15.12 2.30 -7.10
CA LEU A 84 15.14 3.13 -8.30
C LEU A 84 15.18 2.30 -9.59
N GLY A 85 15.37 0.98 -9.47
CA GLY A 85 15.47 0.04 -10.58
C GLY A 85 14.62 -1.22 -10.37
N MET A 86 13.54 -1.12 -9.59
CA MET A 86 12.70 -2.27 -9.23
C MET A 86 12.18 -3.01 -10.46
N ARG A 87 12.11 -4.34 -10.39
CA ARG A 87 11.40 -5.11 -11.41
C ARG A 87 9.92 -4.83 -11.28
N VAL A 88 9.17 -4.97 -12.38
CA VAL A 88 7.71 -4.84 -12.37
C VAL A 88 7.06 -5.75 -11.32
N ASP A 89 7.63 -6.94 -11.11
CA ASP A 89 7.18 -7.89 -10.10
C ASP A 89 7.26 -7.29 -8.69
N ASP A 90 8.36 -6.61 -8.35
CA ASP A 90 8.57 -6.00 -7.04
C ASP A 90 7.66 -4.78 -6.85
N ILE A 91 7.39 -4.02 -7.92
CA ILE A 91 6.43 -2.91 -7.90
C ILE A 91 5.01 -3.43 -7.61
N TRP A 92 4.63 -4.60 -8.14
CA TRP A 92 3.37 -5.26 -7.80
C TRP A 92 3.32 -5.67 -6.32
N GLU A 93 4.39 -6.29 -5.80
CA GLU A 93 4.44 -6.68 -4.38
C GLU A 93 4.37 -5.46 -3.45
N LEU A 94 5.07 -4.37 -3.81
CA LEU A 94 4.99 -3.11 -3.08
C LEU A 94 3.56 -2.56 -3.05
N MET A 95 2.91 -2.49 -4.20
CA MET A 95 1.55 -1.98 -4.30
C MET A 95 0.57 -2.85 -3.48
N LYS A 96 0.73 -4.18 -3.49
CA LYS A 96 -0.06 -5.08 -2.63
C LYS A 96 0.14 -4.76 -1.15
N GLY A 97 1.39 -4.61 -0.72
CA GLY A 97 1.74 -4.27 0.66
C GLY A 97 1.10 -2.96 1.10
N TYR A 98 1.31 -1.91 0.31
CA TYR A 98 0.74 -0.59 0.52
C TYR A 98 -0.80 -0.62 0.64
N LEU A 99 -1.49 -1.25 -0.33
CA LEU A 99 -2.94 -1.33 -0.34
C LEU A 99 -3.49 -2.14 0.84
N ALA A 100 -2.79 -3.19 1.27
CA ALA A 100 -3.18 -3.98 2.43
C ALA A 100 -3.04 -3.19 3.74
N ILE A 101 -2.00 -2.38 3.89
CA ILE A 101 -1.83 -1.49 5.06
C ILE A 101 -2.95 -0.45 5.08
N GLU A 102 -3.20 0.24 3.96
CA GLU A 102 -4.27 1.25 3.84
C GLU A 102 -5.65 0.67 4.14
N ALA A 103 -5.99 -0.48 3.55
CA ALA A 103 -7.27 -1.13 3.78
C ALA A 103 -7.39 -1.61 5.24
N GLY A 104 -6.31 -2.13 5.83
CA GLY A 104 -6.27 -2.54 7.24
C GLY A 104 -6.42 -1.36 8.19
N ASN A 105 -5.78 -0.23 7.92
CA ASN A 105 -5.92 0.99 8.72
C ASN A 105 -7.35 1.52 8.66
N ARG A 106 -7.96 1.49 7.47
CA ARG A 106 -9.36 1.88 7.33
C ARG A 106 -10.31 0.93 8.06
N LEU A 107 -10.08 -0.37 7.95
CA LEU A 107 -10.85 -1.38 8.67
C LEU A 107 -10.83 -1.10 10.17
N CYS A 108 -9.66 -0.86 10.76
CA CYS A 108 -9.55 -0.57 12.19
C CYS A 108 -10.21 0.75 12.59
N PHE A 109 -10.14 1.76 11.73
CA PHE A 109 -10.85 3.01 11.96
C PHE A 109 -12.37 2.80 11.99
N ASP A 110 -12.91 1.99 11.07
CA ASP A 110 -14.34 1.70 10.99
C ASP A 110 -14.82 0.78 12.13
N LEU A 111 -13.98 -0.16 12.57
CA LEU A 111 -14.29 -1.11 13.65
C LEU A 111 -14.05 -0.58 15.06
N GLY A 112 -13.23 0.47 15.22
CA GLY A 112 -12.88 1.03 16.54
C GLY A 112 -14.09 1.24 17.44
N PRO A 113 -15.13 1.95 16.97
CA PRO A 113 -16.36 2.13 17.74
C PRO A 113 -17.11 0.83 18.06
N ILE A 114 -17.04 -0.19 17.19
CA ILE A 114 -17.70 -1.48 17.44
C ILE A 114 -16.99 -2.19 18.58
N PHE A 115 -15.66 -2.27 18.54
CA PHE A 115 -14.88 -2.89 19.62
C PHE A 115 -15.03 -2.14 20.95
N GLU A 116 -15.02 -0.80 20.92
CA GLU A 116 -15.20 0.03 22.13
C GLU A 116 -16.58 -0.16 22.80
N ASN A 117 -17.63 -0.39 22.00
CA ASN A 117 -18.98 -0.61 22.51
C ASN A 117 -19.32 -2.09 22.77
N SER A 118 -18.47 -3.01 22.30
CA SER A 118 -18.63 -4.45 22.51
C SER A 118 -18.40 -4.83 23.99
N GLN A 119 -18.90 -5.99 24.40
CA GLN A 119 -18.54 -6.61 25.68
C GLN A 119 -17.30 -7.52 25.55
N LEU A 120 -16.57 -7.43 24.43
CA LEU A 120 -15.38 -8.23 24.20
C LEU A 120 -14.28 -7.78 25.15
N ASP A 121 -13.57 -8.74 25.73
CA ASP A 121 -12.36 -8.41 26.49
C ASP A 121 -11.27 -7.89 25.52
N PRO A 122 -10.37 -6.99 25.98
CA PRO A 122 -9.39 -6.35 25.11
C PRO A 122 -8.48 -7.31 24.34
N ARG A 123 -8.16 -8.48 24.93
CA ARG A 123 -7.30 -9.46 24.26
C ARG A 123 -8.03 -10.09 23.08
N THR A 124 -9.30 -10.43 23.25
CA THR A 124 -10.14 -10.97 22.17
C THR A 124 -10.32 -9.95 21.05
N ALA A 125 -10.58 -8.68 21.36
CA ALA A 125 -10.70 -7.62 20.35
C ALA A 125 -9.43 -7.49 19.48
N VAL A 126 -8.25 -7.46 20.11
CA VAL A 126 -6.96 -7.40 19.37
C VAL A 126 -6.71 -8.66 18.53
N LEU A 127 -7.10 -9.84 19.01
CA LEU A 127 -6.97 -11.07 18.22
C LEU A 127 -7.87 -11.03 16.99
N ARG A 128 -9.12 -10.60 17.14
CA ARG A 128 -10.07 -10.43 16.04
C ARG A 128 -9.58 -9.42 15.01
N GLU A 129 -9.12 -8.26 15.46
CA GLU A 129 -8.53 -7.25 14.57
C GLU A 129 -7.38 -7.83 13.73
N LYS A 130 -6.47 -8.58 14.36
CA LYS A 130 -5.34 -9.22 13.67
C LYS A 130 -5.78 -10.28 12.66
N GLU A 131 -6.79 -11.08 13.00
CA GLU A 131 -7.38 -12.06 12.09
C GLU A 131 -7.99 -11.39 10.87
N MET A 132 -8.78 -10.32 11.08
CA MET A 132 -9.41 -9.57 9.99
C MET A 132 -8.37 -8.88 9.09
N ARG A 133 -7.34 -8.24 9.67
CA ARG A 133 -6.23 -7.64 8.89
C ARG A 133 -5.50 -8.70 8.05
N ARG A 134 -5.26 -9.89 8.59
CA ARG A 134 -4.60 -10.98 7.86
C ARG A 134 -5.47 -11.49 6.72
N PHE A 135 -6.76 -11.70 6.98
CA PHE A 135 -7.72 -12.13 5.96
C PHE A 135 -7.79 -11.09 4.84
N LEU A 136 -7.99 -9.81 5.19
CA LEU A 136 -8.04 -8.71 4.24
C LEU A 136 -6.78 -8.62 3.37
N LYS A 137 -5.58 -8.72 3.97
CA LYS A 137 -4.31 -8.75 3.23
C LYS A 137 -4.26 -9.90 2.21
N ASN A 138 -4.71 -11.09 2.61
CA ASN A 138 -4.71 -12.27 1.74
C ASN A 138 -5.69 -12.11 0.56
N GLU A 139 -6.91 -11.61 0.80
CA GLU A 139 -7.90 -11.39 -0.24
C GLU A 139 -7.45 -10.31 -1.23
N ILE A 140 -6.89 -9.20 -0.74
CA ILE A 140 -6.30 -8.15 -1.59
C ILE A 140 -5.17 -8.74 -2.45
N GLY A 141 -4.28 -9.53 -1.85
CA GLY A 141 -3.18 -10.18 -2.56
C GLY A 141 -3.69 -11.10 -3.68
N ALA A 142 -4.64 -11.99 -3.38
CA ALA A 142 -5.21 -12.93 -4.34
C ALA A 142 -5.89 -12.21 -5.52
N HIS A 143 -6.68 -11.18 -5.25
CA HIS A 143 -7.32 -10.38 -6.29
C HIS A 143 -6.32 -9.61 -7.16
N LEU A 144 -5.26 -9.05 -6.56
CA LEU A 144 -4.21 -8.35 -7.30
C LEU A 144 -3.37 -9.32 -8.17
N ASP A 145 -3.14 -10.55 -7.71
CA ASP A 145 -2.46 -11.57 -8.50
C ASP A 145 -3.27 -11.97 -9.74
N LEU A 146 -4.59 -12.10 -9.60
CA LEU A 146 -5.49 -12.31 -10.74
C LEU A 146 -5.46 -11.12 -11.71
N LEU A 147 -5.51 -9.88 -11.17
CA LEU A 147 -5.46 -8.67 -11.99
C LEU A 147 -4.15 -8.57 -12.78
N ARG A 148 -3.01 -8.82 -12.13
CA ARG A 148 -1.67 -8.81 -12.74
C ARG A 148 -1.55 -9.75 -13.93
N GLY A 149 -2.23 -10.90 -13.89
CA GLY A 149 -2.26 -11.84 -15.02
C GLY A 149 -2.93 -11.29 -16.29
N THR A 150 -3.65 -10.17 -16.20
CA THR A 150 -4.45 -9.61 -17.30
C THR A 150 -4.14 -8.14 -17.60
N VAL A 151 -3.54 -7.41 -16.65
CA VAL A 151 -3.33 -5.97 -16.71
C VAL A 151 -1.89 -5.63 -16.34
N ALA A 152 -1.18 -4.94 -17.24
CA ALA A 152 0.20 -4.52 -17.00
C ALA A 152 0.32 -3.32 -16.05
N ASN A 153 -0.65 -2.40 -16.06
CA ASN A 153 -0.70 -1.22 -15.19
C ASN A 153 -2.12 -1.04 -14.66
N PRO A 154 -2.37 -1.26 -13.35
CA PRO A 154 -3.70 -1.24 -12.78
C PRO A 154 -4.25 0.18 -12.68
N SER A 155 -5.51 0.36 -13.07
CA SER A 155 -6.20 1.64 -12.90
C SER A 155 -6.74 1.78 -11.48
N ARG A 156 -6.92 3.04 -11.05
CA ARG A 156 -7.60 3.36 -9.78
C ARG A 156 -8.92 2.60 -9.61
N SER A 157 -9.76 2.52 -10.65
CA SER A 157 -11.07 1.88 -10.53
C SER A 157 -10.96 0.36 -10.33
N GLN A 158 -9.95 -0.28 -10.91
CA GLN A 158 -9.69 -1.70 -10.69
C GLN A 158 -9.24 -1.95 -9.26
N LEU A 159 -8.32 -1.12 -8.74
CA LEU A 159 -7.87 -1.20 -7.35
C LEU A 159 -9.02 -0.92 -6.37
N ASP A 160 -9.88 0.05 -6.67
CA ASP A 160 -11.05 0.39 -5.85
C ASP A 160 -12.04 -0.78 -5.76
N GLY A 161 -12.34 -1.43 -6.89
CA GLY A 161 -13.19 -2.63 -6.90
C GLY A 161 -12.60 -3.75 -6.02
N ILE A 162 -11.31 -4.05 -6.18
CA ILE A 162 -10.62 -5.07 -5.39
C ILE A 162 -10.72 -4.78 -3.90
N LEU A 163 -10.45 -3.55 -3.48
CA LEU A 163 -10.48 -3.20 -2.07
C LEU A 163 -11.90 -3.24 -1.48
N GLN A 164 -12.91 -2.80 -2.23
CA GLN A 164 -14.31 -2.88 -1.80
C GLN A 164 -14.75 -4.34 -1.62
N ASP A 165 -14.41 -5.20 -2.58
CA ASP A 165 -14.75 -6.63 -2.52
C ASP A 165 -14.05 -7.31 -1.34
N ALA A 166 -12.75 -7.06 -1.15
CA ALA A 166 -11.99 -7.65 -0.05
C ALA A 166 -12.48 -7.18 1.33
N LEU A 167 -12.84 -5.89 1.48
CA LEU A 167 -13.45 -5.37 2.71
C LEU A 167 -14.80 -6.02 2.96
N LYS A 168 -15.67 -6.09 1.95
CA LYS A 168 -16.97 -6.74 2.04
C LYS A 168 -16.85 -8.20 2.50
N MET A 169 -15.95 -8.98 1.88
CA MET A 169 -15.69 -10.37 2.26
C MET A 169 -15.19 -10.47 3.70
N THR A 170 -14.36 -9.51 4.14
CA THR A 170 -13.88 -9.45 5.53
C THR A 170 -15.03 -9.20 6.50
N PHE A 171 -15.93 -8.25 6.22
CA PHE A 171 -17.09 -8.01 7.08
C PHE A 171 -18.05 -9.21 7.09
N GLU A 172 -18.36 -9.80 5.93
CA GLU A 172 -19.22 -10.99 5.86
C GLU A 172 -18.68 -12.17 6.67
N GLN A 173 -17.35 -12.35 6.73
CA GLN A 173 -16.72 -13.44 7.46
C GLN A 173 -16.63 -13.20 8.98
N PHE A 174 -16.54 -11.95 9.43
CA PHE A 174 -16.19 -11.64 10.82
C PHE A 174 -17.24 -10.84 11.59
N GLU A 175 -18.09 -10.04 10.93
CA GLU A 175 -19.09 -9.20 11.61
C GLU A 175 -20.20 -10.01 12.29
N VAL A 176 -20.44 -11.25 11.84
CA VAL A 176 -21.43 -12.16 12.47
C VAL A 176 -21.04 -12.54 13.91
N ASP A 177 -19.76 -12.43 14.25
CA ASP A 177 -19.18 -12.83 15.53
C ASP A 177 -18.71 -11.63 16.40
N LEU A 178 -19.02 -10.39 16.01
CA LEU A 178 -18.63 -9.15 16.71
C LEU A 178 -19.67 -8.68 17.74
#